data_AF-A0A944H167-F1
#
_entry.id   AF-A0A944H167-F1
#
_cell.length_a   1.000
_cell.length_b   1.000
_cell.length_c   1.000
_cell.angle_alpha   90.00
_cell.angle_beta   90.00
_cell.angle_gamma   90.00
#
_symmetry.space_group_name_H-M   'P 1'
#
loop_
_entity.id
_entity.type
_entity.pdbx_description
1 polymer ?
#
loop_
_entity_poly.entity_id
_entity_poly.type
_entity_poly.pdbx_seq_one_letter_code
_entity_poly.pdbx_strand_id
1 'polypeptide(L)'
;MENNIHISRFFYLPALSWFFIALAVRIFVMLLIHLYSLESGFEGFYPVASGHDDVAYWAISDSIQNGEVFDDVPNFYPFILAILFSVTTRDLLIGKFLNVIADALTVYFGVLITHELLNNINKFQRDLEFSVKYTGLLLTFYPSKLFYSTQLLKDPLLVLFGILNLYLSILIFKRPKAYLLILWTFSLLGVYVFRSYAAIGLLLSLILYILFMWNVKKSQKIVAFILIIIVCSLVAYVLRQGMFSIERILPLINTEEIARQREFAYSTGGSSTGVVIGYNNPFVFMYTYGLSCLTVMFGPFPWQLNSLVQIIALPETILMWVICYHLLRSQFSKINQPKTKEETLLLIFSLVLIGIVAFFSDNIGANTRLRLLPWISFVIYTSIRFYRQRLLRVNPI
;
A
#
# COMPACT_ATOMS: atom_id res chain seq x y z
N MET A 1 32.03 11.21 -19.43
CA MET A 1 30.99 12.14 -18.93
C MET A 1 29.61 11.47 -18.75
N GLU A 2 29.53 10.17 -18.41
CA GLU A 2 28.23 9.45 -18.24
C GLU A 2 27.82 9.19 -16.77
N ASN A 3 28.69 9.43 -15.79
CA ASN A 3 28.38 9.12 -14.39
C ASN A 3 27.55 10.17 -13.64
N ASN A 4 27.39 11.39 -14.18
CA ASN A 4 26.64 12.47 -13.51
C ASN A 4 25.12 12.47 -13.79
N ILE A 5 24.61 11.58 -14.65
CA ILE A 5 23.18 11.50 -14.98
C ILE A 5 22.37 10.69 -13.94
N HIS A 6 23.05 9.96 -13.04
CA HIS A 6 22.37 9.02 -12.14
C HIS A 6 21.82 9.64 -10.84
N ILE A 7 22.45 10.69 -10.31
CA ILE A 7 21.99 11.35 -9.06
C ILE A 7 20.84 12.33 -9.35
N SER A 8 20.80 12.94 -10.54
CA SER A 8 19.80 13.98 -10.88
C SER A 8 18.34 13.48 -10.91
N ARG A 9 18.11 12.17 -11.05
CA ARG A 9 16.75 11.60 -11.08
C ARG A 9 16.13 11.34 -9.71
N PHE A 10 16.95 11.21 -8.65
CA PHE A 10 16.46 11.26 -7.27
C PHE A 10 16.08 12.68 -6.85
N PHE A 11 16.37 13.69 -7.66
CA PHE A 11 15.96 15.07 -7.42
C PHE A 11 15.01 15.53 -8.53
N TYR A 12 14.01 14.69 -8.85
CA TYR A 12 12.95 15.10 -9.76
C TYR A 12 12.09 16.17 -9.09
N LEU A 13 12.30 17.44 -9.49
CA LEU A 13 11.68 18.62 -8.86
C LEU A 13 10.15 18.51 -8.69
N PRO A 14 9.37 17.99 -9.65
CA PRO A 14 7.94 17.80 -9.45
C PRO A 14 7.59 16.80 -8.36
N ALA A 15 8.36 15.70 -8.19
CA ALA A 15 8.15 14.78 -7.08
C ALA A 15 8.45 15.45 -5.73
N LEU A 16 9.53 16.24 -5.65
CA LEU A 16 9.85 17.03 -4.45
C LEU A 16 8.78 18.08 -4.15
N SER A 17 8.26 18.75 -5.18
CA SER A 17 7.16 19.72 -5.02
C SER A 17 5.93 19.05 -4.42
N TRP A 18 5.54 17.89 -4.97
CA TRP A 18 4.44 17.11 -4.42
C TRP A 18 4.71 16.56 -3.03
N PHE A 19 5.95 16.19 -2.70
CA PHE A 19 6.34 15.83 -1.34
C PHE A 19 6.05 16.97 -0.36
N PHE A 20 6.51 18.19 -0.64
CA PHE A 20 6.29 19.34 0.25
C PHE A 20 4.82 19.76 0.33
N ILE A 21 4.08 19.72 -0.79
CA ILE A 21 2.62 19.97 -0.78
C ILE A 21 1.93 18.93 0.11
N ALA A 22 2.25 17.65 -0.09
CA ALA A 22 1.68 16.54 0.66
C ALA A 22 1.99 16.62 2.15
N LEU A 23 3.23 17.01 2.49
CA LEU A 23 3.69 17.24 3.85
C LEU A 23 2.94 18.39 4.51
N ALA A 24 2.85 19.55 3.84
CA ALA A 24 2.17 20.74 4.37
C ALA A 24 0.68 20.46 4.64
N VAL A 25 -0.02 19.84 3.69
CA VAL A 25 -1.43 19.47 3.83
C VAL A 25 -1.64 18.52 5.01
N ARG A 26 -0.77 17.52 5.18
CA ARG A 26 -0.88 16.55 6.28
C ARG A 26 -0.52 17.12 7.63
N ILE A 27 0.52 17.95 7.73
CA ILE A 27 0.85 18.67 8.98
C ILE A 27 -0.35 19.51 9.40
N PHE A 28 -0.94 20.26 8.47
CA PHE A 28 -2.12 21.07 8.74
C PHE A 28 -3.29 20.22 9.29
N VAL A 29 -3.64 19.13 8.61
CA VAL A 29 -4.73 18.24 9.04
C VAL A 29 -4.41 17.54 10.37
N MET A 30 -3.16 17.12 10.57
CA MET A 30 -2.69 16.51 11.81
C MET A 30 -2.84 17.48 12.99
N LEU A 31 -2.42 18.72 12.82
CA LEU A 31 -2.53 19.76 13.85
C LEU A 31 -4.00 20.08 14.16
N LEU A 32 -4.85 20.21 13.13
CA LEU A 32 -6.28 20.42 13.35
C LEU A 32 -6.92 19.30 14.17
N ILE A 33 -6.66 18.04 13.81
CA ILE A 33 -7.20 16.88 14.53
C ILE A 33 -6.64 16.80 15.96
N HIS A 34 -5.35 17.09 16.13
CA HIS A 34 -4.71 17.06 17.45
C HIS A 34 -5.22 18.16 18.38
N LEU A 35 -5.38 19.40 17.88
CA LEU A 35 -5.94 20.51 18.66
C LEU A 35 -7.40 20.24 19.05
N TYR A 36 -8.22 19.79 18.09
CA TYR A 36 -9.60 19.38 18.37
C TYR A 36 -9.68 18.28 19.44
N SER A 37 -8.75 17.31 19.38
CA SER A 37 -8.65 16.24 20.36
C SER A 37 -8.32 16.76 21.76
N LEU A 38 -7.38 17.70 21.89
CA LEU A 38 -7.06 18.34 23.16
C LEU A 38 -8.26 19.11 23.73
N GLU A 39 -8.94 19.90 22.90
CA GLU A 39 -10.13 20.67 23.31
C GLU A 39 -11.30 19.77 23.73
N SER A 40 -11.45 18.62 23.07
CA SER A 40 -12.52 17.66 23.34
C SER A 40 -12.18 16.66 24.46
N GLY A 41 -11.00 16.77 25.09
CA GLY A 41 -10.60 15.93 26.22
C GLY A 41 -10.06 14.54 25.86
N PHE A 42 -9.60 14.33 24.63
CA PHE A 42 -8.99 13.07 24.17
C PHE A 42 -7.45 13.07 24.26
N GLU A 43 -6.86 14.00 25.02
CA GLU A 43 -5.40 14.07 25.29
C GLU A 43 -4.51 14.14 24.05
N GLY A 44 -5.06 14.60 22.92
CA GLY A 44 -4.36 14.67 21.66
C GLY A 44 -4.47 13.40 20.81
N PHE A 45 -5.03 12.30 21.33
CA PHE A 45 -5.32 11.06 20.59
C PHE A 45 -6.52 11.20 19.65
N TYR A 46 -6.63 10.28 18.70
CA TYR A 46 -7.72 10.32 17.76
C TYR A 46 -9.12 10.12 18.43
N PRO A 47 -10.09 11.04 18.24
CA PRO A 47 -11.30 11.15 19.08
C PRO A 47 -12.47 10.22 18.68
N VAL A 48 -12.26 9.27 17.77
CA VAL A 48 -13.31 8.35 17.30
C VAL A 48 -12.87 6.91 17.57
N ALA A 49 -13.82 5.97 17.63
CA ALA A 49 -13.60 4.55 17.96
C ALA A 49 -12.45 3.86 17.18
N SER A 50 -12.02 4.36 16.02
CA SER A 50 -10.83 3.85 15.33
C SER A 50 -9.49 4.25 15.96
N GLY A 51 -9.49 5.09 17.00
CA GLY A 51 -8.31 5.58 17.72
C GLY A 51 -7.77 4.62 18.79
N HIS A 52 -8.40 3.47 19.00
CA HIS A 52 -7.90 2.48 19.98
C HIS A 52 -6.46 2.01 19.65
N ASP A 53 -6.14 1.84 18.37
CA ASP A 53 -4.78 1.49 17.92
C ASP A 53 -3.77 2.62 18.25
N ASP A 54 -4.18 3.89 18.11
CA ASP A 54 -3.36 5.09 18.37
C ASP A 54 -2.88 5.11 19.83
N VAL A 55 -3.84 4.92 20.75
CA VAL A 55 -3.58 4.84 22.20
C VAL A 55 -2.74 3.62 22.54
N ALA A 56 -3.09 2.44 22.00
CA ALA A 56 -2.40 1.20 22.31
C ALA A 56 -0.92 1.23 21.87
N TYR A 57 -0.63 1.73 20.67
CA TYR A 57 0.75 1.82 20.19
C TYR A 57 1.59 2.80 20.99
N TRP A 58 1.00 3.94 21.39
CA TRP A 58 1.69 4.89 22.26
C TRP A 58 1.97 4.28 23.64
N ALA A 59 0.96 3.69 24.29
CA ALA A 59 1.11 3.09 25.62
C ALA A 59 2.18 1.99 25.66
N ILE A 60 2.15 1.06 24.68
CA ILE A 60 3.16 0.00 24.58
C ILE A 60 4.56 0.61 24.38
N SER A 61 4.67 1.65 23.56
CA SER A 61 5.98 2.30 23.34
C SER A 61 6.51 3.02 24.58
N ASP A 62 5.66 3.63 25.41
CA ASP A 62 6.07 4.24 26.68
C ASP A 62 6.48 3.17 27.70
N SER A 63 5.71 2.08 27.82
CA SER A 63 6.08 0.92 28.63
C SER A 63 7.44 0.33 28.26
N ILE A 64 7.73 0.17 26.96
CA ILE A 64 9.06 -0.29 26.48
C ILE A 64 10.15 0.68 26.92
N GLN A 65 9.91 2.00 26.87
CA GLN A 65 10.85 3.02 27.34
C GLN A 65 11.09 2.97 28.86
N ASN A 66 10.12 2.46 29.63
CA ASN A 66 10.23 2.26 31.06
C ASN A 66 10.89 0.92 31.43
N GLY A 67 11.34 0.13 30.43
CA GLY A 67 12.07 -1.12 30.63
C GLY A 67 11.17 -2.36 30.74
N GLU A 68 9.88 -2.24 30.44
CA GLU A 68 8.97 -3.38 30.41
C GLU A 68 9.29 -4.28 29.21
N VAL A 69 9.32 -5.59 29.46
CA VAL A 69 9.53 -6.62 28.44
C VAL A 69 8.17 -7.21 28.08
N PHE A 70 7.78 -7.07 26.82
CA PHE A 70 6.57 -7.68 26.29
C PHE A 70 6.91 -8.96 25.53
N ASP A 71 6.29 -10.07 25.92
CA ASP A 71 6.42 -11.34 25.20
C ASP A 71 5.66 -11.34 23.87
N ASP A 72 4.58 -10.56 23.77
CA ASP A 72 3.77 -10.43 22.55
C ASP A 72 3.42 -8.96 22.27
N VAL A 73 4.10 -8.39 21.27
CA VAL A 73 3.80 -7.04 20.76
C VAL A 73 3.05 -7.20 19.45
N PRO A 74 1.93 -6.47 19.23
CA PRO A 74 1.04 -6.69 18.07
C PRO A 74 1.73 -6.53 16.71
N ASN A 75 2.86 -5.82 16.65
CA ASN A 75 3.76 -5.69 15.50
C ASN A 75 4.97 -4.83 15.90
N PHE A 76 5.85 -4.53 14.97
CA PHE A 76 7.09 -3.80 15.25
C PHE A 76 6.94 -2.27 15.43
N TYR A 77 5.76 -1.70 15.14
CA TYR A 77 5.57 -0.26 15.17
C TYR A 77 5.83 0.39 16.54
N PRO A 78 5.39 -0.18 17.68
CA PRO A 78 5.72 0.35 19.01
C PRO A 78 7.23 0.40 19.29
N PHE A 79 8.02 -0.52 18.75
CA PHE A 79 9.48 -0.47 18.90
C PHE A 79 10.09 0.71 18.13
N ILE A 80 9.56 1.03 16.95
CA ILE A 80 9.99 2.22 16.19
C ILE A 80 9.65 3.49 16.97
N LEU A 81 8.45 3.56 17.54
CA LEU A 81 8.05 4.68 18.39
C LEU A 81 8.92 4.78 19.64
N ALA A 82 9.22 3.66 20.31
CA ALA A 82 10.09 3.63 21.48
C ALA A 82 11.51 4.15 21.13
N ILE A 83 12.11 3.67 20.04
CA ILE A 83 13.41 4.17 19.56
C ILE A 83 13.35 5.67 19.23
N LEU A 84 12.26 6.13 18.63
CA LEU A 84 12.06 7.54 18.33
C LEU A 84 11.97 8.37 19.63
N PHE A 85 11.20 7.91 20.61
CA PHE A 85 11.03 8.56 21.90
C PHE A 85 12.29 8.52 22.76
N SER A 86 13.17 7.52 22.58
CA SER A 86 14.45 7.48 23.30
C SER A 86 15.45 8.54 22.83
N VAL A 87 15.35 8.98 21.57
CA VAL A 87 16.23 10.02 21.00
C VAL A 87 15.56 11.40 20.91
N THR A 88 14.27 11.49 21.18
CA THR A 88 13.49 12.73 21.15
C THR A 88 12.73 12.93 22.48
N THR A 89 11.49 13.42 22.43
CA THR A 89 10.60 13.49 23.59
C THR A 89 9.48 12.45 23.44
N ARG A 90 8.83 12.09 24.55
CA ARG A 90 7.69 11.15 24.58
C ARG A 90 6.38 11.78 24.11
N ASP A 91 6.46 12.77 23.23
CA ASP A 91 5.33 13.53 22.75
C ASP A 91 4.63 12.79 21.60
N LEU A 92 3.30 12.67 21.71
CA LEU A 92 2.41 12.10 20.70
C LEU A 92 2.61 12.75 19.32
N LEU A 93 2.85 14.07 19.27
CA LEU A 93 3.06 14.81 18.04
C LEU A 93 4.27 14.31 17.25
N ILE A 94 5.32 13.84 17.92
CA ILE A 94 6.52 13.32 17.25
C ILE A 94 6.19 12.02 16.50
N GLY A 95 5.43 11.12 17.13
CA GLY A 95 4.94 9.90 16.49
C GLY A 95 4.04 10.18 15.29
N LYS A 96 3.12 11.14 15.42
CA LYS A 96 2.27 11.58 14.29
C LYS A 96 3.09 12.19 13.16
N PHE A 97 4.10 12.98 13.48
CA PHE A 97 4.98 13.61 12.50
C PHE A 97 5.76 12.59 11.67
N LEU A 98 6.24 11.50 12.29
CA LEU A 98 6.86 10.38 11.57
C LEU A 98 5.90 9.81 10.50
N ASN A 99 4.63 9.62 10.85
CA ASN A 99 3.63 9.09 9.94
C ASN A 99 3.28 10.07 8.81
N VAL A 100 3.19 11.35 9.13
CA VAL A 100 3.00 12.42 8.13
C VAL A 100 4.16 12.46 7.13
N ILE A 101 5.41 12.35 7.59
CA ILE A 101 6.59 12.26 6.72
C ILE A 101 6.52 10.99 5.86
N ALA A 102 6.24 9.84 6.47
CA ALA A 102 6.20 8.56 5.76
C ALA A 102 5.16 8.59 4.61
N ASP A 103 4.01 9.19 4.88
CA ASP A 103 2.93 9.27 3.91
C ASP A 103 3.20 10.33 2.80
N ALA A 104 3.89 11.43 3.14
CA ALA A 104 4.41 12.37 2.15
C ALA A 104 5.48 11.73 1.24
N LEU A 105 6.37 10.91 1.80
CA LEU A 105 7.34 10.11 1.02
C LEU A 105 6.64 9.09 0.12
N THR A 106 5.49 8.55 0.52
CA THR A 106 4.66 7.70 -0.35
C THR A 106 4.20 8.47 -1.59
N VAL A 107 3.78 9.73 -1.45
CA VAL A 107 3.42 10.59 -2.60
C VAL A 107 4.64 10.80 -3.51
N TYR A 108 5.80 11.11 -2.91
CA TYR A 108 7.06 11.27 -3.61
C TYR A 108 7.40 10.07 -4.51
N PHE A 109 7.40 8.86 -3.94
CA PHE A 109 7.70 7.64 -4.69
C PHE A 109 6.61 7.29 -5.71
N GLY A 110 5.33 7.54 -5.42
CA GLY A 110 4.26 7.34 -6.40
C GLY A 110 4.41 8.23 -7.65
N VAL A 111 4.83 9.48 -7.45
CA VAL A 111 5.15 10.40 -8.55
C VAL A 111 6.41 9.94 -9.30
N LEU A 112 7.44 9.48 -8.60
CA LEU A 112 8.63 8.91 -9.25
C LEU A 112 8.33 7.67 -10.09
N ILE A 113 7.46 6.76 -9.61
CA ILE A 113 7.01 5.60 -10.39
C ILE A 113 6.34 6.06 -11.69
N THR A 114 5.43 7.04 -11.59
CA THR A 114 4.74 7.62 -12.76
C THR A 114 5.74 8.20 -13.75
N HIS A 115 6.68 9.01 -13.27
CA HIS A 115 7.73 9.61 -14.09
C HIS A 115 8.60 8.54 -14.76
N GLU A 116 9.13 7.58 -13.99
CA GLU A 116 10.02 6.54 -14.48
C GLU A 116 9.35 5.66 -15.54
N LEU A 117 8.07 5.32 -15.39
CA LEU A 117 7.33 4.51 -16.35
C LEU A 117 6.98 5.27 -17.64
N LEU A 118 6.86 6.60 -17.60
CA LEU A 118 6.53 7.43 -18.75
C LEU A 118 7.73 8.07 -19.46
N ASN A 119 8.88 8.22 -18.79
CA ASN A 119 10.03 8.96 -19.32
C ASN A 119 10.53 8.44 -20.68
N ASN A 120 10.47 7.12 -20.90
CA ASN A 120 10.94 6.50 -22.14
C ASN A 120 9.94 6.62 -23.31
N ILE A 121 8.72 7.11 -23.07
CA ILE A 121 7.63 7.18 -24.06
C ILE A 121 7.52 8.59 -24.65
N ASN A 122 8.17 9.59 -24.06
CA ASN A 122 7.83 10.98 -24.29
C ASN A 122 8.49 11.60 -25.52
N LYS A 123 7.68 11.83 -26.55
CA LYS A 123 7.88 12.90 -27.53
C LYS A 123 7.33 14.27 -27.06
N PHE A 124 6.47 14.32 -26.04
CA PHE A 124 5.82 15.56 -25.57
C PHE A 124 5.89 15.74 -24.04
N GLN A 125 6.47 16.85 -23.61
CA GLN A 125 6.72 17.16 -22.19
C GLN A 125 5.45 17.55 -21.40
N ARG A 126 4.45 18.17 -22.06
CA ARG A 126 3.22 18.67 -21.40
C ARG A 126 2.31 17.57 -20.84
N ASP A 127 2.16 16.46 -21.55
CA ASP A 127 1.28 15.39 -21.09
C ASP A 127 1.92 14.60 -19.92
N LEU A 128 3.27 14.53 -19.86
CA LEU A 128 3.98 13.94 -18.72
C LEU A 128 3.65 14.72 -17.44
N GLU A 129 3.68 16.05 -17.53
CA GLU A 129 3.32 16.92 -16.40
C GLU A 129 1.89 16.67 -15.94
N PHE A 130 0.94 16.44 -16.85
CA PHE A 130 -0.44 16.13 -16.47
C PHE A 130 -0.52 14.87 -15.60
N SER A 131 0.16 13.80 -16.00
CA SER A 131 0.11 12.50 -15.29
C SER A 131 0.77 12.57 -13.92
N VAL A 132 1.92 13.24 -13.86
CA VAL A 132 2.65 13.53 -12.62
C VAL A 132 1.80 14.37 -11.67
N LYS A 133 1.13 15.42 -12.17
CA LYS A 133 0.20 16.25 -11.40
C LYS A 133 -1.02 15.46 -10.93
N TYR A 134 -1.57 14.60 -11.78
CA TYR A 134 -2.73 13.77 -11.46
C TYR A 134 -2.41 12.74 -10.37
N THR A 135 -1.29 12.01 -10.48
CA THR A 135 -0.82 11.10 -9.43
C THR A 135 -0.58 11.87 -8.13
N GLY A 136 0.12 13.00 -8.19
CA GLY A 136 0.42 13.81 -7.00
C GLY A 136 -0.85 14.30 -6.29
N LEU A 137 -1.83 14.79 -7.05
CA LEU A 137 -3.11 15.27 -6.53
C LEU A 137 -3.89 14.14 -5.87
N LEU A 138 -4.10 13.03 -6.59
CA LEU A 138 -4.86 11.91 -6.04
C LEU A 138 -4.19 11.34 -4.80
N LEU A 139 -2.88 11.12 -4.80
CA LEU A 139 -2.18 10.56 -3.64
C LEU A 139 -2.04 11.54 -2.46
N THR A 140 -2.16 12.85 -2.70
CA THR A 140 -2.12 13.87 -1.65
C THR A 140 -3.45 13.98 -0.95
N PHE A 141 -4.55 14.03 -1.71
CA PHE A 141 -5.90 14.28 -1.22
C PHE A 141 -6.75 13.01 -1.10
N TYR A 142 -6.16 11.82 -1.19
CA TYR A 142 -6.87 10.57 -0.99
C TYR A 142 -7.38 10.46 0.47
N PRO A 143 -8.70 10.43 0.72
CA PRO A 143 -9.29 10.63 2.04
C PRO A 143 -8.75 9.72 3.16
N SER A 144 -8.82 8.39 3.01
CA SER A 144 -8.33 7.50 4.09
C SER A 144 -6.83 7.64 4.32
N LYS A 145 -6.04 7.90 3.27
CA LYS A 145 -4.59 8.07 3.40
C LYS A 145 -4.27 9.33 4.20
N LEU A 146 -4.92 10.45 3.86
CA LEU A 146 -4.84 11.69 4.64
C LEU A 146 -5.19 11.41 6.11
N PHE A 147 -6.31 10.74 6.33
CA PHE A 147 -6.84 10.43 7.65
C PHE A 147 -5.96 9.53 8.52
N TYR A 148 -5.45 8.42 7.97
CA TYR A 148 -4.62 7.48 8.73
C TYR A 148 -3.18 7.98 8.91
N SER A 149 -2.72 8.93 8.09
CA SER A 149 -1.40 9.55 8.24
C SER A 149 -1.27 10.46 9.46
N THR A 150 -2.38 10.93 10.04
CA THR A 150 -2.38 11.85 11.19
C THR A 150 -2.50 11.16 12.54
N GLN A 151 -2.55 9.83 12.56
CA GLN A 151 -2.68 8.99 13.75
C GLN A 151 -1.38 8.18 13.93
N LEU A 152 -1.05 7.71 15.13
CA LEU A 152 0.07 6.76 15.33
C LEU A 152 -0.39 5.37 14.90
N LEU A 153 -0.37 5.13 13.60
CA LEU A 153 -0.64 3.82 13.02
C LEU A 153 0.58 3.32 12.25
N LYS A 154 0.68 2.00 12.12
CA LYS A 154 1.70 1.36 11.28
C LYS A 154 1.45 1.52 9.78
N ASP A 155 0.20 1.79 9.39
CA ASP A 155 -0.24 1.80 7.99
C ASP A 155 0.53 2.79 7.09
N PRO A 156 0.86 4.03 7.50
CA PRO A 156 1.67 4.95 6.70
C PRO A 156 3.07 4.42 6.35
N LEU A 157 3.77 3.80 7.32
CA LEU A 157 5.08 3.18 7.07
C LEU A 157 4.95 1.94 6.19
N LEU A 158 3.95 1.09 6.42
CA LEU A 158 3.65 -0.07 5.57
C LEU A 158 3.47 0.36 4.11
N VAL A 159 2.66 1.40 3.89
CA VAL A 159 2.37 1.91 2.54
C VAL A 159 3.64 2.49 1.91
N LEU A 160 4.43 3.27 2.65
CA LEU A 160 5.71 3.79 2.18
C LEU A 160 6.63 2.68 1.71
N PHE A 161 6.87 1.67 2.55
CA PHE A 161 7.75 0.56 2.21
C PHE A 161 7.19 -0.25 1.03
N GLY A 162 5.87 -0.43 0.92
CA GLY A 162 5.24 -1.12 -0.20
C GLY A 162 5.41 -0.38 -1.54
N ILE A 163 5.17 0.94 -1.57
CA ILE A 163 5.35 1.74 -2.77
C ILE A 163 6.83 1.89 -3.15
N LEU A 164 7.72 2.05 -2.15
CA LEU A 164 9.16 2.02 -2.37
C LEU A 164 9.62 0.67 -2.95
N ASN A 165 9.08 -0.44 -2.44
CA ASN A 165 9.39 -1.77 -2.95
C ASN A 165 9.00 -1.92 -4.43
N LEU A 166 7.80 -1.49 -4.80
CA LEU A 166 7.34 -1.47 -6.21
C LEU A 166 8.21 -0.58 -7.09
N TYR A 167 8.59 0.61 -6.61
CA TYR A 167 9.51 1.50 -7.31
C TYR A 167 10.85 0.79 -7.58
N LEU A 168 11.45 0.20 -6.54
CA LEU A 168 12.71 -0.53 -6.64
C LEU A 168 12.59 -1.76 -7.56
N SER A 169 11.48 -2.49 -7.54
CA SER A 169 11.22 -3.58 -8.48
C SER A 169 11.22 -3.10 -9.92
N ILE A 170 10.53 -1.99 -10.23
CA ILE A 170 10.54 -1.38 -11.56
C ILE A 170 11.96 -0.98 -11.97
N LEU A 171 12.74 -0.39 -11.05
CA LEU A 171 14.13 -0.04 -11.32
C LEU A 171 15.00 -1.28 -11.59
N ILE A 172 14.87 -2.35 -10.82
CA ILE A 172 15.62 -3.59 -11.00
C ILE A 172 15.32 -4.19 -12.39
N PHE A 173 14.05 -4.22 -12.81
CA PHE A 173 13.68 -4.75 -14.12
C PHE A 173 14.20 -3.92 -15.30
N LYS A 174 14.33 -2.59 -15.11
CA LYS A 174 14.86 -1.69 -16.15
C LYS A 174 16.38 -1.60 -16.16
N ARG A 175 17.00 -1.62 -14.98
CA ARG A 175 18.42 -1.34 -14.74
C ARG A 175 18.90 -2.12 -13.50
N PRO A 176 19.13 -3.43 -13.62
CA PRO A 176 19.52 -4.26 -12.49
C PRO A 176 20.88 -3.82 -11.95
N LYS A 177 20.92 -3.43 -10.67
CA LYS A 177 22.14 -3.10 -9.93
C LYS A 177 22.07 -3.74 -8.54
N ALA A 178 23.19 -4.24 -8.02
CA ALA A 178 23.22 -4.98 -6.76
C ALA A 178 22.69 -4.16 -5.57
N TYR A 179 23.04 -2.87 -5.48
CA TYR A 179 22.54 -2.01 -4.40
C TYR A 179 21.02 -1.81 -4.44
N LEU A 180 20.39 -1.87 -5.62
CA LEU A 180 18.93 -1.80 -5.74
C LEU A 180 18.28 -3.06 -5.15
N LEU A 181 18.92 -4.23 -5.30
CA LEU A 181 18.44 -5.46 -4.69
C LEU A 181 18.55 -5.40 -3.16
N ILE A 182 19.62 -4.83 -2.61
CA ILE A 182 19.77 -4.63 -1.16
C ILE A 182 18.68 -3.70 -0.61
N LEU A 183 18.47 -2.56 -1.26
CA LEU A 183 17.38 -1.63 -0.89
C LEU A 183 16.01 -2.28 -1.04
N TRP A 184 15.81 -3.10 -2.08
CA TRP A 184 14.57 -3.82 -2.32
C TRP A 184 14.31 -4.81 -1.19
N THR A 185 15.30 -5.60 -0.78
CA THR A 185 15.22 -6.52 0.36
C THR A 185 14.89 -5.78 1.66
N PHE A 186 15.54 -4.66 1.93
CA PHE A 186 15.25 -3.86 3.12
C PHE A 186 13.81 -3.32 3.12
N SER A 187 13.34 -2.81 1.98
CA SER A 187 11.95 -2.37 1.86
C SER A 187 10.94 -3.51 2.01
N LEU A 188 11.25 -4.71 1.48
CA LEU A 188 10.41 -5.90 1.64
C LEU A 188 10.34 -6.34 3.11
N LEU A 189 11.48 -6.31 3.82
CA LEU A 189 11.53 -6.57 5.26
C LEU A 189 10.65 -5.58 6.03
N GLY A 190 10.70 -4.30 5.68
CA GLY A 190 9.80 -3.28 6.23
C GLY A 190 8.32 -3.64 6.06
N VAL A 191 7.91 -4.02 4.85
CA VAL A 191 6.53 -4.47 4.61
C VAL A 191 6.18 -5.71 5.45
N TYR A 192 7.05 -6.72 5.46
CA TYR A 192 6.82 -7.99 6.16
C TYR A 192 6.63 -7.80 7.66
N VAL A 193 7.47 -6.96 8.25
CA VAL A 193 7.49 -6.67 9.69
C VAL A 193 6.20 -5.95 10.14
N PHE A 194 5.63 -5.08 9.31
CA PHE A 194 4.34 -4.45 9.61
C PHE A 194 3.16 -5.36 9.31
N ARG A 195 3.16 -6.02 8.14
CA ARG A 195 2.13 -6.94 7.66
C ARG A 195 2.71 -7.99 6.71
N SER A 196 2.90 -9.20 7.22
CA SER A 196 3.44 -10.34 6.47
C SER A 196 2.64 -10.67 5.21
N TYR A 197 1.30 -10.65 5.27
CA TYR A 197 0.44 -10.94 4.11
C TYR A 197 0.65 -9.95 2.95
N ALA A 198 1.00 -8.68 3.24
CA ALA A 198 1.25 -7.68 2.21
C ALA A 198 2.58 -7.93 1.49
N ALA A 199 3.60 -8.39 2.24
CA ALA A 199 4.86 -8.83 1.67
C ALA A 199 4.70 -10.10 0.82
N ILE A 200 3.89 -11.06 1.27
CA ILE A 200 3.51 -12.24 0.46
C ILE A 200 2.81 -11.79 -0.82
N GLY A 201 1.88 -10.83 -0.74
CA GLY A 201 1.23 -10.24 -1.91
C GLY A 201 2.20 -9.60 -2.90
N LEU A 202 3.19 -8.84 -2.42
CA LEU A 202 4.25 -8.26 -3.27
C LEU A 202 5.06 -9.36 -3.98
N LEU A 203 5.51 -10.37 -3.24
CA LEU A 203 6.30 -11.48 -3.78
C LEU A 203 5.53 -12.28 -4.83
N LEU A 204 4.28 -12.66 -4.52
CA LEU A 204 3.42 -13.39 -5.45
C LEU A 204 3.20 -12.57 -6.74
N SER A 205 3.00 -11.26 -6.60
CA SER A 205 2.81 -10.36 -7.74
C SER A 205 4.06 -10.25 -8.62
N LEU A 206 5.24 -10.22 -8.02
CA LEU A 206 6.52 -10.24 -8.73
C LEU A 206 6.75 -11.56 -9.46
N ILE A 207 6.43 -12.69 -8.82
CA ILE A 207 6.52 -14.02 -9.43
C ILE A 207 5.60 -14.09 -10.66
N LEU A 208 4.32 -13.71 -10.50
CA LEU A 208 3.35 -13.67 -11.60
C LEU A 208 3.81 -12.75 -12.74
N TYR A 209 4.34 -11.57 -12.39
CA TYR A 209 4.89 -10.64 -13.37
C TYR A 209 6.08 -11.24 -14.14
N ILE A 210 7.05 -11.85 -13.46
CA ILE A 210 8.22 -12.49 -14.07
C ILE A 210 7.80 -13.63 -15.01
N LEU A 211 6.87 -14.48 -14.56
CA LEU A 211 6.40 -15.63 -15.32
C LEU A 211 5.68 -15.20 -16.60
N PHE A 212 4.68 -14.33 -16.48
CA PHE A 212 3.73 -14.06 -17.56
C PHE A 212 4.02 -12.78 -18.36
N MET A 213 4.55 -11.74 -17.72
CA MET A 213 4.63 -10.41 -18.33
C MET A 213 6.05 -9.99 -18.69
N TRP A 214 7.06 -10.39 -17.91
CA TRP A 214 8.44 -9.97 -18.17
C TRP A 214 9.01 -10.66 -19.41
N ASN A 215 9.39 -9.86 -20.41
CA ASN A 215 9.77 -10.35 -21.73
C ASN A 215 11.28 -10.50 -21.89
N VAL A 216 11.84 -11.43 -21.14
CA VAL A 216 13.28 -11.73 -21.10
C VAL A 216 13.54 -13.21 -21.37
N LYS A 217 14.80 -13.57 -21.62
CA LYS A 217 15.19 -14.97 -21.88
C LYS A 217 14.81 -15.85 -20.68
N LYS A 218 14.46 -17.12 -20.93
CA LYS A 218 14.10 -18.08 -19.86
C LYS A 218 15.16 -18.17 -18.76
N SER A 219 16.45 -18.15 -19.12
CA SER A 219 17.55 -18.15 -18.15
C SER A 219 17.51 -16.95 -17.20
N GLN A 220 17.19 -15.75 -17.69
CA GLN A 220 17.07 -14.55 -16.87
C GLN A 220 15.88 -14.64 -15.90
N LYS A 221 14.77 -15.26 -16.31
CA LYS A 221 13.63 -15.54 -15.42
C LYS A 221 14.02 -16.49 -14.28
N ILE A 222 14.76 -17.56 -14.60
CA ILE A 222 15.23 -18.53 -13.61
C ILE A 222 16.14 -17.85 -12.59
N VAL A 223 17.11 -17.05 -13.05
CA VAL A 223 18.00 -16.29 -12.14
C VAL A 223 17.19 -15.36 -11.23
N ALA A 224 16.23 -14.62 -11.76
CA ALA A 224 15.39 -13.74 -10.95
C ALA A 224 14.56 -14.51 -9.91
N PHE A 225 14.04 -15.69 -10.28
CA PHE A 225 13.29 -16.55 -9.36
C PHE A 225 14.17 -17.07 -8.23
N ILE A 226 15.39 -17.53 -8.54
CA ILE A 226 16.38 -17.97 -7.55
C ILE A 226 16.73 -16.81 -6.61
N LEU A 227 16.94 -15.60 -7.13
CA LEU A 227 17.22 -14.43 -6.30
C LEU A 227 16.07 -14.10 -5.35
N ILE A 228 14.83 -14.18 -5.82
CA ILE A 228 13.64 -13.99 -4.97
C ILE A 228 13.61 -15.03 -3.85
N ILE A 229 13.81 -16.31 -4.18
CA ILE A 229 13.86 -17.40 -3.18
C ILE A 229 14.93 -17.12 -2.12
N ILE A 230 16.14 -16.76 -2.52
CA ILE A 230 17.23 -16.43 -1.59
C ILE A 230 16.85 -15.28 -0.67
N VAL A 231 16.25 -14.20 -1.22
CA VAL A 231 15.79 -13.07 -0.40
C VAL A 231 14.68 -13.48 0.57
N CYS A 232 13.72 -14.29 0.13
CA CYS A 232 12.67 -14.81 1.00
C CYS A 232 13.24 -15.66 2.14
N SER A 233 14.19 -16.55 1.85
CA SER A 233 14.89 -17.34 2.86
C SER A 233 15.65 -16.45 3.85
N LEU A 234 16.32 -15.41 3.35
CA LEU A 234 17.08 -14.48 4.18
C LEU A 234 16.16 -13.67 5.11
N VAL A 235 15.03 -13.15 4.60
CA VAL A 235 14.04 -12.43 5.41
C VAL A 235 13.47 -13.34 6.50
N ALA A 236 13.08 -14.57 6.15
CA ALA A 236 12.57 -15.57 7.10
C ALA A 236 13.60 -15.89 8.20
N TYR A 237 14.86 -16.06 7.81
CA TYR A 237 15.97 -16.35 8.72
C TYR A 237 16.26 -15.18 9.68
N VAL A 238 16.36 -13.95 9.17
CA VAL A 238 16.61 -12.73 9.98
C VAL A 238 15.52 -12.54 11.04
N LEU A 239 14.28 -12.89 10.71
CA LEU A 239 13.14 -12.77 11.62
C LEU A 239 12.99 -13.96 12.58
N ARG A 240 13.94 -14.91 12.58
CA ARG A 240 13.94 -16.12 13.42
C ARG A 240 12.70 -17.01 13.21
N GLN A 241 12.17 -17.06 11.99
CA GLN A 241 10.97 -17.84 11.66
C GLN A 241 11.31 -19.16 10.94
N GLY A 242 12.56 -19.61 11.03
CA GLY A 242 13.07 -20.76 10.28
C GLY A 242 13.33 -20.46 8.80
N MET A 243 13.90 -21.42 8.08
CA MET A 243 14.09 -21.29 6.62
C MET A 243 12.71 -21.38 5.94
N PHE A 244 12.37 -20.36 5.14
CA PHE A 244 11.11 -20.23 4.40
C PHE A 244 9.83 -19.98 5.21
N SER A 245 9.90 -19.78 6.53
CA SER A 245 8.74 -19.43 7.37
C SER A 245 7.53 -20.37 7.23
N ILE A 246 7.76 -21.65 6.91
CA ILE A 246 6.69 -22.61 6.60
C ILE A 246 5.68 -22.72 7.75
N GLU A 247 6.17 -22.70 9.00
CA GLU A 247 5.35 -22.78 10.22
C GLU A 247 4.36 -21.61 10.38
N ARG A 248 4.68 -20.41 9.86
CA ARG A 248 3.76 -19.27 9.84
C ARG A 248 2.84 -19.25 8.63
N ILE A 249 3.24 -19.87 7.52
CA ILE A 249 2.44 -19.91 6.29
C ILE A 249 1.37 -21.00 6.38
N LEU A 250 1.67 -22.15 6.98
CA LEU A 250 0.74 -23.28 7.10
C LEU A 250 -0.61 -22.91 7.73
N PRO A 251 -0.66 -22.17 8.87
CA PRO A 251 -1.93 -21.72 9.45
C PRO A 251 -2.72 -20.77 8.54
N LEU A 252 -2.05 -19.96 7.71
CA LEU A 252 -2.72 -19.03 6.78
C LEU A 252 -3.45 -19.74 5.63
N ILE A 253 -3.18 -21.04 5.44
CA ILE A 253 -3.83 -21.89 4.42
C ILE A 253 -4.92 -22.77 5.07
N ASN A 254 -4.93 -22.88 6.40
CA ASN A 254 -5.95 -23.67 7.11
C ASN A 254 -7.30 -22.95 7.09
N THR A 255 -8.30 -23.57 6.47
CA THR A 255 -9.66 -23.05 6.32
C THR A 255 -10.34 -22.72 7.64
N GLU A 256 -10.08 -23.50 8.69
CA GLU A 256 -10.62 -23.25 10.03
C GLU A 256 -9.99 -22.01 10.67
N GLU A 257 -8.68 -21.84 10.50
CA GLU A 257 -7.97 -20.67 11.02
C GLU A 257 -8.40 -19.39 10.29
N ILE A 258 -8.63 -19.47 8.98
CA ILE A 258 -9.14 -18.34 8.19
C ILE A 258 -10.57 -17.98 8.63
N ALA A 259 -11.42 -18.98 8.84
CA ALA A 259 -12.78 -18.78 9.36
C ALA A 259 -12.73 -18.13 10.76
N ARG A 260 -11.86 -18.63 11.64
CA ARG A 260 -11.64 -18.07 12.99
C ARG A 260 -11.12 -16.64 12.93
N GLN A 261 -10.17 -16.32 12.06
CA GLN A 261 -9.68 -14.95 11.90
C GLN A 261 -10.78 -14.01 11.42
N ARG A 262 -11.62 -14.45 10.48
CA ARG A 262 -12.76 -13.67 10.01
C ARG A 262 -13.78 -13.44 11.12
N GLU A 263 -14.13 -14.48 11.88
CA GLU A 263 -15.14 -14.42 12.94
C GLU A 263 -14.68 -13.62 14.17
N PHE A 264 -13.45 -13.82 14.64
CA PHE A 264 -12.98 -13.23 15.89
C PHE A 264 -12.20 -11.91 15.71
N ALA A 265 -11.34 -11.82 14.70
CA ALA A 265 -10.47 -10.66 14.52
C ALA A 265 -11.08 -9.55 13.65
N TYR A 266 -12.02 -9.91 12.77
CA TYR A 266 -12.60 -8.95 11.82
C TYR A 266 -14.13 -8.83 11.88
N SER A 267 -14.90 -9.80 12.40
CA SER A 267 -16.36 -9.61 12.55
C SER A 267 -16.77 -8.81 13.79
N THR A 268 -15.84 -8.50 14.68
CA THR A 268 -16.07 -7.71 15.89
C THR A 268 -16.29 -6.22 15.56
N GLY A 269 -17.34 -5.61 16.11
CA GLY A 269 -17.65 -4.17 15.94
C GLY A 269 -18.77 -3.81 14.96
N GLY A 270 -19.67 -4.74 14.60
CA GLY A 270 -20.92 -4.44 13.88
C GLY A 270 -20.75 -3.96 12.42
N SER A 271 -19.52 -4.02 11.88
CA SER A 271 -19.16 -3.59 10.52
C SER A 271 -18.79 -4.76 9.60
N SER A 272 -19.17 -5.98 9.97
CA SER A 272 -19.03 -7.16 9.11
C SER A 272 -19.96 -7.05 7.90
N THR A 273 -19.47 -7.47 6.75
CA THR A 273 -20.23 -7.58 5.50
C THR A 273 -21.17 -8.79 5.48
N GLY A 274 -21.04 -9.73 6.43
CA GLY A 274 -21.81 -10.97 6.46
C GLY A 274 -21.44 -11.99 5.37
N VAL A 275 -20.34 -11.76 4.62
CA VAL A 275 -19.91 -12.65 3.54
C VAL A 275 -19.11 -13.82 4.11
N VAL A 276 -19.77 -14.96 4.31
CA VAL A 276 -19.13 -16.22 4.72
C VAL A 276 -18.53 -16.92 3.48
N ILE A 277 -17.26 -17.29 3.54
CA ILE A 277 -16.61 -18.05 2.46
C ILE A 277 -17.01 -19.52 2.60
N GLY A 278 -17.66 -20.06 1.57
CA GLY A 278 -18.08 -21.45 1.55
C GLY A 278 -16.98 -22.36 1.01
N TYR A 279 -16.38 -23.20 1.84
CA TYR A 279 -15.35 -24.16 1.43
C TYR A 279 -15.90 -25.50 0.91
N ASN A 280 -17.19 -25.74 1.10
CA ASN A 280 -17.82 -27.04 0.84
C ASN A 280 -17.96 -27.36 -0.66
N ASN A 281 -17.92 -26.35 -1.53
CA ASN A 281 -18.12 -26.50 -2.98
C ASN A 281 -17.29 -25.47 -3.75
N PRO A 282 -16.50 -25.86 -4.78
CA PRO A 282 -15.68 -24.93 -5.57
C PRO A 282 -16.45 -23.76 -6.19
N PHE A 283 -17.68 -23.98 -6.67
CA PHE A 283 -18.51 -22.92 -7.24
C PHE A 283 -19.01 -21.95 -6.17
N VAL A 284 -19.42 -22.47 -5.01
CA VAL A 284 -19.82 -21.64 -3.86
C VAL A 284 -18.63 -20.84 -3.36
N PHE A 285 -17.44 -21.45 -3.29
CA PHE A 285 -16.20 -20.76 -2.96
C PHE A 285 -15.92 -19.63 -3.93
N MET A 286 -15.91 -19.89 -5.25
CA MET A 286 -15.65 -18.87 -6.26
C MET A 286 -16.65 -17.71 -6.19
N TYR A 287 -17.94 -18.00 -5.97
CA TYR A 287 -18.98 -16.98 -5.83
C TYR A 287 -18.79 -16.13 -4.57
N THR A 288 -18.66 -16.77 -3.39
CA THR A 288 -18.53 -16.08 -2.10
C THR A 288 -17.21 -15.33 -1.99
N TYR A 289 -16.11 -15.90 -2.48
CA TYR A 289 -14.81 -15.22 -2.54
C TYR A 289 -14.81 -14.07 -3.56
N GLY A 290 -15.45 -14.25 -4.72
CA GLY A 290 -15.64 -13.18 -5.70
C GLY A 290 -16.42 -12.00 -5.12
N LEU A 291 -17.49 -12.28 -4.37
CA LEU A 291 -18.25 -11.25 -3.64
C LEU A 291 -17.37 -10.56 -2.59
N SER A 292 -16.57 -11.31 -1.82
CA SER A 292 -15.63 -10.75 -0.86
C SER A 292 -14.64 -9.79 -1.54
N CYS A 293 -14.04 -10.20 -2.67
CA CYS A 293 -13.16 -9.36 -3.48
C CYS A 293 -13.85 -8.06 -3.93
N LEU A 294 -15.12 -8.12 -4.35
CA LEU A 294 -15.90 -6.94 -4.71
C LEU A 294 -16.14 -6.03 -3.50
N THR A 295 -16.46 -6.59 -2.33
CA THR A 295 -16.64 -5.77 -1.12
C THR A 295 -15.36 -5.09 -0.66
N VAL A 296 -14.20 -5.75 -0.74
CA VAL A 296 -12.90 -5.13 -0.40
C VAL A 296 -12.54 -4.04 -1.41
N MET A 297 -12.71 -4.32 -2.70
CA MET A 297 -12.32 -3.41 -3.79
C MET A 297 -13.28 -2.22 -3.95
N PHE A 298 -14.57 -2.41 -3.69
CA PHE A 298 -15.60 -1.43 -4.06
C PHE A 298 -16.57 -1.09 -2.93
N GLY A 299 -16.43 -1.68 -1.75
CA GLY A 299 -17.20 -1.28 -0.56
C GLY A 299 -16.68 0.02 0.06
N PRO A 300 -17.34 0.59 1.08
CA PRO A 300 -18.73 0.31 1.42
C PRO A 300 -19.64 0.66 0.25
N PHE A 301 -20.59 -0.22 -0.05
CA PHE A 301 -21.72 0.13 -0.90
C PHE A 301 -22.74 0.96 -0.09
N PRO A 302 -23.58 1.80 -0.73
CA PRO A 302 -24.56 2.64 -0.06
C PRO A 302 -25.48 1.90 0.91
N TRP A 303 -25.82 0.64 0.60
CA TRP A 303 -26.65 -0.22 1.45
C TRP A 303 -25.88 -0.93 2.58
N GLN A 304 -24.56 -0.77 2.67
CA GLN A 304 -23.71 -1.35 3.71
C GLN A 304 -23.34 -0.33 4.80
N LEU A 305 -23.85 0.89 4.72
CA LEU A 305 -23.49 2.00 5.61
C LEU A 305 -24.19 1.87 6.97
N ASN A 306 -23.44 1.36 7.95
CA ASN A 306 -23.86 1.18 9.34
C ASN A 306 -23.09 2.07 10.33
N SER A 307 -22.04 2.79 9.88
CA SER A 307 -21.24 3.66 10.76
C SER A 307 -20.71 4.91 10.07
N LEU A 308 -20.38 5.95 10.86
CA LEU A 308 -19.82 7.21 10.38
C LEU A 308 -18.50 7.01 9.63
N VAL A 309 -17.65 6.07 10.07
CA VAL A 309 -16.39 5.75 9.40
C VAL A 309 -16.65 5.24 7.97
N GLN A 310 -17.69 4.43 7.78
CA GLN A 310 -18.06 3.93 6.45
C GLN A 310 -18.61 5.05 5.56
N ILE A 311 -19.34 6.02 6.12
CA ILE A 311 -19.81 7.20 5.39
C ILE A 311 -18.62 8.05 4.94
N ILE A 312 -17.62 8.26 5.80
CA ILE A 312 -16.38 8.99 5.45
C ILE A 312 -15.57 8.25 4.38
N ALA A 313 -15.65 6.92 4.33
CA ALA A 313 -15.01 6.10 3.31
C ALA A 313 -15.78 6.05 1.98
N LEU A 314 -17.04 6.50 1.92
CA LEU A 314 -17.83 6.45 0.69
C LEU A 314 -17.28 7.34 -0.44
N PRO A 315 -16.84 8.59 -0.20
CA PRO A 315 -16.27 9.44 -1.25
C PRO A 315 -15.06 8.82 -1.97
N GLU A 316 -14.15 8.18 -1.23
CA GLU A 316 -12.99 7.52 -1.83
C GLU A 316 -13.37 6.29 -2.66
N THR A 317 -14.42 5.58 -2.23
CA THR A 317 -14.96 4.43 -2.95
C THR A 317 -15.65 4.86 -4.24
N ILE A 318 -16.46 5.92 -4.20
CA ILE A 318 -17.07 6.52 -5.40
C ILE A 318 -15.99 6.97 -6.38
N LEU A 319 -14.91 7.60 -5.89
CA LEU A 319 -13.76 7.95 -6.71
C LEU A 319 -13.16 6.71 -7.41
N MET A 320 -13.02 5.59 -6.70
CA MET A 320 -12.55 4.35 -7.33
C MET A 320 -13.53 3.80 -8.36
N TRP A 321 -14.84 3.90 -8.13
CA TRP A 321 -15.84 3.47 -9.11
C TRP A 321 -15.71 4.26 -10.40
N VAL A 322 -15.55 5.59 -10.30
CA VAL A 322 -15.36 6.47 -11.46
C VAL A 322 -14.07 6.10 -12.21
N ILE A 323 -12.96 5.90 -11.50
CA ILE A 323 -11.68 5.49 -12.10
C ILE A 323 -11.82 4.13 -12.82
N CYS A 324 -12.43 3.14 -12.17
CA CYS A 324 -12.66 1.82 -12.74
C CYS A 324 -13.58 1.87 -13.96
N TYR A 325 -14.66 2.65 -13.92
CA TYR A 325 -15.57 2.83 -15.05
C TYR A 325 -14.83 3.40 -16.27
N HIS A 326 -14.02 4.44 -16.09
CA HIS A 326 -13.23 5.02 -17.18
C HIS A 326 -12.19 4.05 -17.72
N LEU A 327 -11.53 3.27 -16.85
CA LEU A 327 -10.61 2.23 -17.29
C LEU A 327 -11.31 1.14 -18.09
N LEU A 328 -12.44 0.60 -17.62
CA LEU A 328 -13.18 -0.45 -18.33
C LEU A 328 -13.65 0.05 -19.70
N ARG A 329 -14.24 1.24 -19.77
CA ARG A 329 -14.65 1.87 -21.03
C ARG A 329 -13.48 1.99 -22.01
N SER A 330 -12.29 2.30 -21.51
CA SER A 330 -11.09 2.42 -22.35
C SER A 330 -10.57 1.09 -22.90
N GLN A 331 -10.78 -0.03 -22.22
CA GLN A 331 -10.37 -1.36 -22.70
C GLN A 331 -11.28 -1.86 -23.82
N PHE A 332 -12.58 -1.51 -23.78
CA PHE A 332 -13.52 -1.82 -24.84
C PHE A 332 -13.37 -0.92 -26.07
N SER A 333 -12.73 0.24 -25.92
CA SER A 333 -12.34 1.06 -27.05
C SER A 333 -11.17 0.36 -27.78
N LYS A 334 -11.28 0.13 -29.10
CA LYS A 334 -10.27 -0.52 -29.97
C LYS A 334 -8.93 0.24 -30.10
N ILE A 335 -8.60 1.08 -29.13
CA ILE A 335 -7.37 1.86 -29.11
C ILE A 335 -6.23 0.91 -28.71
N ASN A 336 -5.40 0.54 -29.69
CA ASN A 336 -4.18 -0.23 -29.47
C ASN A 336 -3.16 0.61 -28.69
N GLN A 337 -3.24 0.58 -27.36
CA GLN A 337 -2.31 1.33 -26.52
C GLN A 337 -0.95 0.62 -26.49
N PRO A 338 0.18 1.33 -26.69
CA PRO A 338 1.49 0.77 -26.44
C PRO A 338 1.56 0.36 -24.97
N LYS A 339 1.76 -0.93 -24.71
CA LYS A 339 1.88 -1.49 -23.36
C LYS A 339 3.37 -1.49 -23.00
N THR A 340 3.83 -0.61 -22.12
CA THR A 340 5.03 -0.94 -21.36
C THR A 340 4.62 -2.04 -20.39
N LYS A 341 5.40 -3.12 -20.34
CA LYS A 341 4.97 -4.31 -19.61
C LYS A 341 5.03 -4.05 -18.10
N GLU A 342 5.94 -3.18 -17.66
CA GLU A 342 6.25 -2.88 -16.26
C GLU A 342 5.10 -2.23 -15.49
N GLU A 343 4.24 -1.41 -16.14
CA GLU A 343 3.08 -0.82 -15.44
C GLU A 343 2.08 -1.91 -14.99
N THR A 344 2.06 -3.05 -15.68
CA THR A 344 1.21 -4.20 -15.32
C THR A 344 1.58 -4.77 -13.96
N LEU A 345 2.83 -4.60 -13.50
CA LEU A 345 3.23 -5.02 -12.15
C LEU A 345 2.36 -4.34 -11.09
N LEU A 346 2.07 -3.04 -11.25
CA LEU A 346 1.24 -2.27 -10.32
C LEU A 346 -0.20 -2.80 -10.26
N LEU A 347 -0.74 -3.18 -11.42
CA LEU A 347 -2.08 -3.76 -11.54
C LEU A 347 -2.14 -5.18 -10.94
N ILE A 348 -1.19 -6.05 -11.30
CA ILE A 348 -1.09 -7.41 -10.74
C ILE A 348 -0.99 -7.31 -9.23
N PHE A 349 -0.12 -6.44 -8.72
CA PHE A 349 0.03 -6.23 -7.29
C PHE A 349 -1.25 -5.79 -6.60
N SER A 350 -1.93 -4.79 -7.16
CA SER A 350 -3.22 -4.35 -6.62
C SER A 350 -4.21 -5.51 -6.52
N LEU A 351 -4.40 -6.26 -7.63
CA LEU A 351 -5.39 -7.32 -7.70
C LEU A 351 -5.05 -8.50 -6.78
N VAL A 352 -3.79 -8.91 -6.74
CA VAL A 352 -3.32 -10.00 -5.87
C VAL A 352 -3.52 -9.63 -4.41
N LEU A 353 -3.11 -8.42 -4.00
CA LEU A 353 -3.23 -8.01 -2.60
C LEU A 353 -4.68 -7.82 -2.17
N ILE A 354 -5.56 -7.31 -3.05
CA ILE A 354 -7.01 -7.29 -2.80
C ILE A 354 -7.54 -8.70 -2.62
N GLY A 355 -7.14 -9.64 -3.47
CA GLY A 355 -7.55 -11.04 -3.33
C GLY A 355 -7.10 -11.66 -2.01
N ILE A 356 -5.87 -11.38 -1.57
CA ILE A 356 -5.37 -11.84 -0.28
C ILE A 356 -6.18 -11.22 0.87
N VAL A 357 -6.44 -9.91 0.84
CA VAL A 357 -7.24 -9.23 1.88
C VAL A 357 -8.67 -9.78 1.94
N ALA A 358 -9.31 -10.00 0.79
CA ALA A 358 -10.66 -10.55 0.69
C ALA A 358 -10.78 -11.97 1.24
N PHE A 359 -9.66 -12.68 1.37
CA PHE A 359 -9.64 -14.03 1.91
C PHE A 359 -9.81 -14.06 3.43
N PHE A 360 -9.22 -13.10 4.16
CA PHE A 360 -9.19 -13.10 5.63
C PHE A 360 -9.95 -11.93 6.28
N SER A 361 -10.38 -10.91 5.53
CA SER A 361 -11.11 -9.78 6.08
C SER A 361 -12.52 -9.68 5.52
N ASP A 362 -13.49 -9.48 6.41
CA ASP A 362 -14.90 -9.26 6.10
C ASP A 362 -15.43 -7.93 6.68
N ASN A 363 -14.56 -7.16 7.36
CA ASN A 363 -14.87 -5.91 8.04
C ASN A 363 -14.66 -4.71 7.13
N ILE A 364 -15.70 -3.91 6.90
CA ILE A 364 -15.59 -2.72 6.04
C ILE A 364 -14.60 -1.69 6.61
N GLY A 365 -14.63 -1.45 7.93
CA GLY A 365 -13.75 -0.47 8.58
C GLY A 365 -12.29 -0.91 8.64
N ALA A 366 -12.01 -2.21 8.73
CA ALA A 366 -10.65 -2.71 8.56
C ALA A 366 -10.23 -2.63 7.08
N ASN A 367 -11.13 -2.98 6.16
CA ASN A 367 -10.86 -2.98 4.73
C ASN A 367 -10.44 -1.62 4.19
N THR A 368 -10.96 -0.50 4.71
CA THR A 368 -10.51 0.85 4.32
C THR A 368 -9.01 1.06 4.58
N ARG A 369 -8.46 0.47 5.64
CA ARG A 369 -7.02 0.48 5.95
C ARG A 369 -6.26 -0.55 5.13
N LEU A 370 -6.75 -1.79 5.09
CA LEU A 370 -6.08 -2.92 4.44
C LEU A 370 -5.92 -2.70 2.93
N ARG A 371 -6.83 -1.94 2.30
CA ARG A 371 -6.81 -1.64 0.86
C ARG A 371 -6.00 -0.39 0.46
N LEU A 372 -5.45 0.38 1.41
CA LEU A 372 -4.67 1.59 1.10
C LEU A 372 -3.52 1.30 0.12
N LEU A 373 -2.69 0.32 0.46
CA LEU A 373 -1.53 -0.06 -0.36
C LEU A 373 -1.92 -0.51 -1.78
N PRO A 374 -2.85 -1.47 -1.98
CA PRO A 374 -3.24 -1.86 -3.33
C PRO A 374 -3.94 -0.72 -4.10
N TRP A 375 -4.78 0.08 -3.46
CA TRP A 375 -5.45 1.21 -4.13
C TRP A 375 -4.47 2.31 -4.55
N ILE A 376 -3.44 2.61 -3.76
CA ILE A 376 -2.40 3.57 -4.15
C ILE A 376 -1.65 3.06 -5.38
N SER A 377 -1.28 1.77 -5.41
CA SER A 377 -0.68 1.15 -6.59
C SER A 377 -1.61 1.23 -7.81
N PHE A 378 -2.90 0.97 -7.61
CA PHE A 378 -3.92 1.06 -8.65
C PHE A 378 -4.07 2.48 -9.18
N VAL A 379 -4.13 3.50 -8.30
CA VAL A 379 -4.20 4.91 -8.68
C VAL A 379 -2.99 5.31 -9.53
N ILE A 380 -1.78 4.90 -9.15
CA ILE A 380 -0.56 5.17 -9.94
C ILE A 380 -0.70 4.52 -11.34
N TYR A 381 -1.13 3.24 -11.39
CA TYR A 381 -1.39 2.55 -12.66
C TYR A 381 -2.42 3.29 -13.52
N THR A 382 -3.53 3.71 -12.94
CA THR A 382 -4.62 4.40 -13.67
C THR A 382 -4.16 5.73 -14.25
N SER A 383 -3.33 6.47 -13.50
CA SER A 383 -2.77 7.76 -13.92
C SER A 383 -1.91 7.61 -15.17
N ILE A 384 -1.11 6.55 -15.23
CA ILE A 384 -0.28 6.19 -16.40
C ILE A 384 -1.15 5.75 -17.59
N ARG A 385 -2.26 5.04 -17.35
CA ARG A 385 -3.17 4.62 -18.42
C ARG A 385 -3.95 5.78 -19.01
N PHE A 386 -4.44 6.72 -18.19
CA PHE A 386 -5.13 7.92 -18.68
C PHE A 386 -4.23 8.81 -19.51
N TYR A 387 -2.94 8.92 -19.17
CA TYR A 387 -1.93 9.56 -20.01
C TYR A 387 -1.90 9.00 -21.43
N ARG A 388 -1.75 7.67 -21.55
CA ARG A 388 -1.63 7.01 -22.86
C ARG A 388 -2.89 7.14 -23.68
N GLN A 389 -4.05 7.10 -23.04
CA GLN A 389 -5.32 7.34 -23.71
C GLN A 389 -5.39 8.75 -24.28
N ARG A 390 -4.94 9.76 -23.51
CA ARG A 390 -4.89 11.14 -23.98
C ARG A 390 -3.94 11.28 -25.17
N LEU A 391 -2.75 10.68 -25.10
CA LEU A 391 -1.80 10.68 -26.22
C LEU A 391 -2.40 10.11 -27.51
N LEU A 392 -3.13 8.99 -27.42
CA LEU A 392 -3.73 8.32 -28.58
C LEU A 392 -4.93 9.08 -29.16
N ARG A 393 -5.61 9.90 -28.36
CA ARG A 393 -6.66 10.80 -28.86
C ARG A 393 -6.08 12.02 -29.58
N VAL A 394 -4.96 12.55 -29.09
CA VAL A 394 -4.28 13.70 -29.70
C VAL A 394 -3.54 13.29 -30.97
N ASN A 395 -2.97 12.09 -31.01
CA ASN A 395 -2.27 11.53 -32.16
C ASN A 395 -2.81 10.13 -32.49
N PRO A 396 -3.95 10.01 -33.20
CA PRO A 396 -4.37 8.73 -33.74
C PRO A 396 -3.31 8.26 -34.74
N ILE A 397 -2.64 7.13 -34.43
CA ILE A 397 -1.69 6.47 -35.33
C ILE A 397 -2.45 5.85 -36.49
#